data_AF-A0A503KSK0-F1
#
_entry.id   AF-A0A503KSK0-F1
#
_cell.length_a   1.000
_cell.length_b   1.000
_cell.length_c   1.000
_cell.angle_alpha   90.00
_cell.angle_beta   90.00
_cell.angle_gamma   90.00
#
_symmetry.space_group_name_H-M   'P 1'
#
loop_
_entity.id
_entity.type
_entity.pdbx_description
1 polymer ?
#
loop_
_entity_poly.entity_id
_entity_poly.type
_entity_poly.pdbx_seq_one_letter_code
_entity_poly.pdbx_strand_id
1 'polypeptide(L)'
;MSEIRVESLVKRYGGTTALDGVSLAFPQGSFTALLGPSGCGKTTMLRLIAGFEAPSEGCVFLGDALVADPKRQLPPEARNVGVVFQSYALWPHMDVAENVAYPLKARHVPSAHIPARVASVLDIVGLGGFAKRRIDELSGGQRQRVALARCLIAESGIILFDEPLANLDMHLRAAMVDAFREIHRRTGATIVYVTHDQAEALALADRVAVMSKGRLLQAAPPREIYRSPADAAVAGFVGRGSLVSGNTVGHSDKASIIDIAGHRLTARSQDKPAGAVKVLLRPEALRIAAEGLPATVLDSVYRGPVHEVRLALAEPGQHLLVDSAEALAVGQRVHVAVSDAWVVPSA
;
A
#
# COMPACT_ATOMS: atom_id res chain seq x y z
N MET A 1 -7.87 -5.04 -21.77
CA MET A 1 -7.27 -4.52 -20.52
C MET A 1 -5.80 -4.86 -20.54
N SER A 2 -4.92 -4.00 -20.05
CA SER A 2 -3.47 -4.12 -20.30
C SER A 2 -2.69 -4.28 -19.00
N GLU A 3 -1.71 -5.17 -19.00
CA GLU A 3 -0.64 -5.24 -17.99
C GLU A 3 0.22 -3.97 -18.06
N ILE A 4 0.82 -3.56 -16.95
CA ILE A 4 1.88 -2.54 -16.94
C ILE A 4 3.17 -3.23 -16.56
N ARG A 5 4.25 -3.01 -17.30
CA ARG A 5 5.59 -3.49 -16.94
C ARG A 5 6.57 -2.33 -16.93
N VAL A 6 7.31 -2.21 -15.83
CA VAL A 6 8.47 -1.32 -15.75
C VAL A 6 9.72 -2.17 -15.60
N GLU A 7 10.75 -1.87 -16.36
CA GLU A 7 11.98 -2.67 -16.44
C GLU A 7 13.19 -1.79 -16.21
N SER A 8 13.93 -2.09 -15.13
CA SER A 8 15.14 -1.39 -14.69
C SER A 8 14.98 0.13 -14.69
N LEU A 9 13.82 0.61 -14.24
CA LEU A 9 13.42 2.00 -14.37
C LEU A 9 14.25 2.89 -13.43
N VAL A 10 14.98 3.84 -14.02
CA VAL A 10 15.76 4.85 -13.30
C VAL A 10 15.19 6.23 -13.61
N LYS A 11 15.07 7.06 -12.57
CA LYS A 11 14.74 8.47 -12.73
C LYS A 11 15.63 9.34 -11.87
N ARG A 12 16.34 10.27 -12.52
CA ARG A 12 17.22 11.24 -11.87
C ARG A 12 16.69 12.66 -12.09
N TYR A 13 16.75 13.49 -11.06
CA TYR A 13 16.54 14.93 -11.12
C TYR A 13 17.80 15.63 -10.63
N GLY A 14 18.59 16.16 -11.56
CA GLY A 14 19.93 16.67 -11.24
C GLY A 14 20.75 15.60 -10.51
N GLY A 15 21.24 15.90 -9.31
CA GLY A 15 22.01 14.96 -8.47
C GLY A 15 21.18 13.94 -7.67
N THR A 16 19.84 13.99 -7.70
CA THR A 16 19.00 13.10 -6.89
C THR A 16 18.45 11.95 -7.74
N THR A 17 18.63 10.71 -7.29
CA THR A 17 18.04 9.52 -7.93
C THR A 17 16.73 9.18 -7.21
N ALA A 18 15.60 9.45 -7.86
CA ALA A 18 14.26 9.23 -7.30
C ALA A 18 13.77 7.78 -7.49
N LEU A 19 14.21 7.13 -8.56
CA LEU A 19 14.04 5.70 -8.80
C LEU A 19 15.38 5.10 -9.25
N ASP A 20 15.73 3.96 -8.69
CA ASP A 20 17.03 3.33 -8.84
C ASP A 20 16.87 1.88 -9.29
N GLY A 21 16.69 1.69 -10.61
CA GLY A 21 16.68 0.37 -11.25
C GLY A 21 15.45 -0.47 -10.91
N VAL A 22 14.27 0.15 -10.76
CA VAL A 22 13.06 -0.56 -10.33
C VAL A 22 12.45 -1.38 -11.47
N SER A 23 12.31 -2.68 -11.25
CA SER A 23 11.56 -3.58 -12.11
C SER A 23 10.31 -4.09 -11.39
N LEU A 24 9.14 -3.90 -11.99
CA LEU A 24 7.86 -4.28 -11.41
C LEU A 24 6.82 -4.53 -12.52
N ALA A 25 6.05 -5.60 -12.36
CA ALA A 25 4.88 -5.88 -13.18
C ALA A 25 3.61 -5.60 -12.38
N PHE A 26 2.63 -4.99 -13.03
CA PHE A 26 1.27 -4.79 -12.55
C PHE A 26 0.36 -5.66 -13.41
N PRO A 27 0.00 -6.87 -12.94
CA PRO A 27 -0.78 -7.80 -13.73
C PRO A 27 -2.10 -7.18 -14.20
N GLN A 28 -2.58 -7.62 -15.36
CA GLN A 28 -3.86 -7.17 -15.90
C GLN A 28 -4.99 -7.36 -14.88
N GLY A 29 -5.76 -6.29 -14.65
CA GLY A 29 -6.90 -6.28 -13.72
C GLY A 29 -6.51 -6.37 -12.25
N SER A 30 -5.23 -6.31 -11.90
CA SER A 30 -4.78 -6.29 -10.51
C SER A 30 -5.03 -4.93 -9.87
N PHE A 31 -5.32 -4.93 -8.57
CA PHE A 31 -5.18 -3.76 -7.71
C PHE A 31 -3.82 -3.84 -7.03
N THR A 32 -2.87 -3.01 -7.47
CA THR A 32 -1.53 -2.96 -6.88
C THR A 32 -1.31 -1.66 -6.12
N ALA A 33 -0.99 -1.75 -4.83
CA ALA A 33 -0.61 -0.60 -4.03
C ALA A 33 0.91 -0.39 -4.04
N LEU A 34 1.37 0.81 -4.38
CA LEU A 34 2.72 1.28 -4.12
C LEU A 34 2.75 1.89 -2.72
N LEU A 35 3.47 1.25 -1.80
CA LEU A 35 3.53 1.61 -0.39
C LEU A 35 4.96 2.01 -0.02
N GLY A 36 5.14 3.08 0.74
CA GLY A 36 6.47 3.53 1.15
C GLY A 36 6.46 4.90 1.82
N PRO A 37 7.54 5.29 2.50
CA PRO A 37 7.62 6.61 3.13
C PRO A 37 7.58 7.75 2.09
N SER A 38 7.34 8.97 2.55
CA SER A 38 7.40 10.16 1.70
C SER A 38 8.76 10.26 1.00
N GLY A 39 8.77 10.62 -0.28
CA GLY A 39 9.99 10.77 -1.06
C GLY A 39 10.63 9.46 -1.57
N CYS A 40 10.03 8.29 -1.37
CA CYS A 40 10.62 7.02 -1.84
C CYS A 40 10.43 6.73 -3.35
N GLY A 41 9.85 7.65 -4.12
CA GLY A 41 9.71 7.53 -5.59
C GLY A 41 8.35 7.06 -6.12
N LYS A 42 7.31 6.87 -5.27
CA LYS A 42 5.99 6.35 -5.70
C LYS A 42 5.29 7.26 -6.72
N THR A 43 5.18 8.56 -6.42
CA THR A 43 4.57 9.54 -7.33
C THR A 43 5.39 9.68 -8.62
N THR A 44 6.72 9.59 -8.53
CA THR A 44 7.60 9.55 -9.72
C THR A 44 7.31 8.33 -10.59
N MET A 45 7.17 7.14 -10.00
CA MET A 45 6.77 5.91 -10.71
C MET A 45 5.42 6.10 -11.42
N LEU A 46 4.43 6.63 -10.71
CA LEU A 46 3.10 6.91 -11.27
C LEU A 46 3.18 7.87 -12.46
N ARG A 47 3.94 8.97 -12.34
CA ARG A 47 4.11 9.96 -13.41
C ARG A 47 4.83 9.41 -14.64
N LEU A 48 5.79 8.50 -14.44
CA LEU A 48 6.48 7.80 -15.53
C LEU A 48 5.52 6.87 -16.29
N ILE A 49 4.65 6.15 -15.57
CA ILE A 49 3.61 5.31 -16.19
C ILE A 49 2.61 6.19 -16.95
N ALA A 50 2.14 7.27 -16.33
CA ALA A 50 1.18 8.21 -16.91
C ALA A 50 1.75 9.01 -18.11
N GLY A 51 3.07 9.12 -18.23
CA GLY A 51 3.73 9.88 -19.29
C GLY A 51 3.91 11.36 -19.03
N PHE A 52 3.69 11.81 -17.80
CA PHE A 52 4.02 13.18 -17.38
C PHE A 52 5.52 13.40 -17.24
N GLU A 53 6.30 12.32 -17.15
CA GLU A 53 7.75 12.37 -17.06
C GLU A 53 8.41 11.30 -17.95
N ALA A 54 9.65 11.59 -18.38
CA ALA A 54 10.52 10.67 -19.10
C ALA A 54 11.40 9.87 -18.13
N PRO A 55 11.63 8.56 -18.36
CA PRO A 55 12.66 7.83 -17.61
C PRO A 55 14.05 8.34 -17.97
N SER A 56 14.99 8.26 -17.01
CA SER A 56 16.41 8.50 -17.29
C SER A 56 17.05 7.25 -17.90
N GLU A 57 16.68 6.07 -17.42
CA GLU A 57 17.11 4.75 -17.91
C GLU A 57 15.94 3.76 -17.74
N GLY A 58 16.01 2.62 -18.43
CA GLY A 58 14.97 1.60 -18.39
C GLY A 58 13.73 1.93 -19.23
N CYS A 59 12.71 1.09 -19.12
CA CYS A 59 11.57 1.07 -20.03
C CYS A 59 10.23 0.98 -19.29
N VAL A 60 9.18 1.53 -19.91
CA VAL A 60 7.78 1.39 -19.49
C VAL A 60 6.96 0.81 -20.64
N PHE A 61 6.22 -0.27 -20.35
CA PHE A 61 5.33 -0.95 -21.27
C PHE A 61 3.88 -0.93 -20.77
N LEU A 62 2.94 -0.71 -21.68
CA LEU A 62 1.51 -0.92 -21.45
C LEU A 62 1.04 -2.04 -22.40
N GLY A 63 0.76 -3.22 -21.86
CA GLY A 63 0.67 -4.45 -22.63
C GLY A 63 2.01 -4.74 -23.33
N ASP A 64 1.96 -4.97 -24.64
CA ASP A 64 3.16 -5.19 -25.46
C ASP A 64 3.77 -3.90 -26.01
N ALA A 65 3.09 -2.76 -25.82
CA ALA A 65 3.54 -1.48 -26.37
C ALA A 65 4.58 -0.82 -25.46
N LEU A 66 5.79 -0.60 -25.97
CA LEU A 66 6.78 0.30 -25.36
C LEU A 66 6.27 1.74 -25.43
N VAL A 67 5.94 2.31 -24.27
CA VAL A 67 5.40 3.69 -24.18
C VAL A 67 6.42 4.71 -23.74
N ALA A 68 7.48 4.29 -23.05
CA ALA A 68 8.59 5.17 -22.71
C ALA A 68 9.92 4.43 -22.54
N ASP A 69 10.99 5.05 -23.01
CA ASP A 69 12.40 4.75 -22.73
C ASP A 69 13.18 6.10 -22.78
N PRO A 70 14.52 6.14 -22.63
CA PRO A 70 15.27 7.41 -22.66
C PRO A 70 15.24 8.16 -24.01
N LYS A 71 14.83 7.50 -25.10
CA LYS A 71 14.82 8.04 -26.47
C LYS A 71 13.41 8.32 -26.98
N ARG A 72 12.39 7.67 -26.43
CA ARG A 72 11.00 7.72 -26.86
C ARG A 72 10.09 7.92 -25.67
N GLN A 73 9.12 8.82 -25.80
CA GLN A 73 8.06 8.99 -24.83
C GLN A 73 6.73 9.27 -25.54
N LEU A 74 5.76 8.36 -25.36
CA LEU A 74 4.38 8.67 -25.73
C LEU A 74 3.81 9.70 -24.75
N PRO A 75 3.12 10.75 -25.23
CA PRO A 75 2.49 11.73 -24.36
C PRO A 75 1.31 11.12 -23.60
N PRO A 76 0.89 11.69 -22.45
CA PRO A 76 -0.16 11.12 -21.60
C PRO A 76 -1.46 10.76 -22.33
N GLU A 77 -1.94 11.64 -23.22
CA GLU A 77 -3.16 11.45 -24.00
C GLU A 77 -3.12 10.25 -24.94
N ALA A 78 -1.92 9.81 -25.34
CA ALA A 78 -1.71 8.65 -26.20
C ALA A 78 -1.61 7.32 -25.42
N ARG A 79 -1.58 7.35 -24.08
CA ARG A 79 -1.39 6.15 -23.25
C ARG A 79 -2.68 5.47 -22.83
N ASN A 80 -3.84 6.11 -23.03
CA ASN A 80 -5.15 5.60 -22.61
C ASN A 80 -5.20 5.19 -21.12
N VAL A 81 -4.63 6.02 -20.25
CA VAL A 81 -4.59 5.82 -18.80
C VAL A 81 -5.42 6.89 -18.10
N GLY A 82 -6.26 6.48 -17.14
CA GLY A 82 -6.95 7.41 -16.24
C GLY A 82 -6.07 7.77 -15.05
N VAL A 83 -5.98 9.05 -14.69
CA VAL A 83 -5.18 9.51 -13.53
C VAL A 83 -6.04 10.34 -12.59
N VAL A 84 -6.02 9.98 -11.30
CA VAL A 84 -6.62 10.76 -10.22
C VAL A 84 -5.52 11.30 -9.34
N PHE A 85 -5.35 12.61 -9.38
CA PHE A 85 -4.38 13.34 -8.56
C PHE A 85 -4.91 13.60 -7.16
N GLN A 86 -3.98 13.79 -6.22
CA GLN A 86 -4.26 14.19 -4.83
C GLN A 86 -5.15 15.44 -4.72
N SER A 87 -4.97 16.43 -5.60
CA SER A 87 -5.78 17.67 -5.61
C SER A 87 -7.13 17.54 -6.30
N TYR A 88 -7.49 16.32 -6.76
CA TYR A 88 -8.66 15.97 -7.57
C TYR A 88 -8.73 16.63 -8.95
N ALA A 89 -8.10 17.79 -9.15
CA ALA A 89 -8.02 18.53 -10.39
C ALA A 89 -9.38 18.68 -11.09
N LEU A 90 -10.43 19.01 -10.33
CA LEU A 90 -11.76 19.28 -10.88
C LEU A 90 -11.81 20.68 -11.50
N TRP A 91 -12.56 20.84 -12.59
CA TRP A 91 -12.76 22.15 -13.21
C TRP A 91 -13.81 22.93 -12.42
N PRO A 92 -13.44 24.05 -11.76
CA PRO A 92 -14.33 24.74 -10.83
C PRO A 92 -15.46 25.52 -11.51
N HIS A 93 -15.32 25.77 -12.81
CA HIS A 93 -16.31 26.45 -13.65
C HIS A 93 -17.33 25.49 -14.29
N MET A 94 -17.18 24.18 -14.07
CA MET A 94 -18.07 23.13 -14.58
C MET A 94 -18.90 22.55 -13.43
N ASP A 95 -20.11 22.10 -13.71
CA ASP A 95 -20.89 21.28 -12.77
C ASP A 95 -20.35 19.83 -12.67
N VAL A 96 -20.96 19.02 -11.81
CA VAL A 96 -20.59 17.60 -11.65
C VAL A 96 -20.71 16.82 -12.95
N ALA A 97 -21.82 16.96 -13.67
CA ALA A 97 -22.06 16.23 -14.91
C ALA A 97 -21.08 16.62 -16.01
N GLU A 98 -20.73 17.89 -16.11
CA GLU A 98 -19.75 18.43 -17.04
C GLU A 98 -18.35 17.93 -16.74
N ASN A 99 -17.94 17.94 -15.47
CA ASN A 99 -16.66 17.39 -15.03
C ASN A 99 -16.54 15.90 -15.41
N VAL A 100 -17.59 15.12 -15.13
CA VAL A 100 -17.63 13.69 -15.44
C VAL A 100 -17.72 13.46 -16.95
N ALA A 101 -18.51 14.23 -17.70
CA ALA A 101 -18.65 14.08 -19.15
C ALA A 101 -17.41 14.47 -19.95
N TYR A 102 -16.50 15.27 -19.38
CA TYR A 102 -15.39 15.87 -20.11
C TYR A 102 -14.55 14.86 -20.93
N PRO A 103 -14.13 13.69 -20.39
CA PRO A 103 -13.36 12.72 -21.16
C PRO A 103 -14.11 12.18 -22.40
N LEU A 104 -15.44 12.05 -22.31
CA LEU A 104 -16.26 11.63 -23.46
C LEU A 104 -16.33 12.73 -24.53
N LYS A 105 -16.48 13.99 -24.10
CA LYS A 105 -16.48 15.15 -25.01
C LYS A 105 -15.14 15.28 -25.73
N ALA A 106 -14.02 15.14 -25.01
CA ALA A 106 -12.67 15.18 -25.58
C ALA A 106 -12.43 14.06 -26.61
N ARG A 107 -13.10 12.91 -26.45
CA ARG A 107 -13.08 11.78 -27.39
C ARG A 107 -14.15 11.87 -28.49
N HIS A 108 -14.85 12.99 -28.61
CA HIS A 108 -15.89 13.22 -29.62
C HIS A 108 -17.02 12.17 -29.59
N VAL A 109 -17.35 11.63 -28.41
CA VAL A 109 -18.50 10.73 -28.25
C VAL A 109 -19.79 11.51 -28.54
N PRO A 110 -20.75 10.95 -29.30
CA PRO A 110 -21.98 11.67 -29.63
C PRO A 110 -22.74 12.12 -28.37
N SER A 111 -23.17 13.37 -28.38
CA SER A 111 -23.80 14.03 -27.22
C SER A 111 -25.03 13.28 -26.68
N ALA A 112 -25.77 12.59 -27.55
CA ALA A 112 -26.94 11.79 -27.17
C ALA A 112 -26.63 10.63 -26.20
N HIS A 113 -25.40 10.09 -26.22
CA HIS A 113 -25.01 8.97 -25.36
C HIS A 113 -24.41 9.40 -24.01
N ILE A 114 -24.01 10.66 -23.87
CA ILE A 114 -23.29 11.16 -22.69
C ILE A 114 -24.17 11.15 -21.42
N PRO A 115 -25.42 11.66 -21.42
CA PRO A 115 -26.21 11.79 -20.19
C PRO A 115 -26.45 10.45 -19.49
N ALA A 116 -26.78 9.40 -20.24
CA ALA A 116 -27.03 8.07 -19.69
C ALA A 116 -25.77 7.48 -19.04
N ARG A 117 -24.60 7.66 -19.66
CA ARG A 117 -23.31 7.19 -19.12
C ARG A 117 -22.91 7.97 -17.87
N VAL A 118 -23.08 9.29 -17.88
CA VAL A 118 -22.83 10.14 -16.71
C VAL A 118 -23.71 9.72 -15.54
N ALA A 119 -25.02 9.53 -15.76
CA ALA A 119 -25.94 9.07 -14.72
C ALA A 119 -25.49 7.72 -14.13
N SER A 120 -25.21 6.74 -14.98
CA SER A 120 -24.77 5.41 -14.55
C SER A 120 -23.49 5.46 -13.72
N VAL A 121 -22.51 6.29 -14.09
CA VAL A 121 -21.24 6.40 -13.36
C VAL A 121 -21.40 7.17 -12.05
N LEU A 122 -22.25 8.20 -12.02
CA LEU A 122 -22.58 8.91 -10.78
C LEU A 122 -23.27 7.99 -9.77
N ASP A 123 -24.11 7.07 -10.22
CA ASP A 123 -24.73 6.07 -9.35
C ASP A 123 -23.70 5.09 -8.77
N ILE A 124 -22.70 4.66 -9.56
CA ILE A 124 -21.60 3.80 -9.09
C ILE A 124 -20.83 4.45 -7.93
N VAL A 125 -20.59 5.76 -8.02
CA VAL A 125 -19.88 6.50 -6.96
C VAL A 125 -20.81 7.04 -5.87
N GLY A 126 -22.10 6.72 -5.89
CA GLY A 126 -23.07 7.18 -4.88
C GLY A 126 -23.29 8.69 -4.90
N LEU A 127 -23.26 9.31 -6.08
CA LEU A 127 -23.56 10.73 -6.35
C LEU A 127 -24.82 10.89 -7.23
N GLY A 128 -25.73 9.91 -7.20
CA GLY A 128 -27.02 10.01 -7.86
C GLY A 128 -27.76 11.29 -7.45
N GLY A 129 -28.24 12.06 -8.43
CA GLY A 129 -28.90 13.36 -8.20
C GLY A 129 -27.97 14.57 -7.99
N PHE A 130 -26.65 14.40 -8.00
CA PHE A 130 -25.70 15.51 -7.82
C PHE A 130 -25.24 16.17 -9.13
N ALA A 131 -25.71 15.67 -10.27
CA ALA A 131 -25.29 16.05 -11.62
C ALA A 131 -25.19 17.56 -11.86
N LYS A 132 -26.15 18.35 -11.37
CA LYS A 132 -26.22 19.81 -11.60
C LYS A 132 -25.55 20.66 -10.52
N ARG A 133 -24.96 20.04 -9.49
CA ARG A 133 -24.29 20.79 -8.43
C ARG A 133 -22.96 21.34 -8.92
N ARG A 134 -22.59 22.51 -8.42
CA ARG A 134 -21.26 23.09 -8.65
C ARG A 134 -20.23 22.45 -7.72
N ILE A 135 -18.96 22.46 -8.12
CA ILE A 135 -17.88 21.80 -7.37
C ILE A 135 -17.63 22.42 -5.98
N ASP A 136 -17.88 23.72 -5.83
CA ASP A 136 -17.81 24.47 -4.57
C ASP A 136 -18.97 24.14 -3.61
N GLU A 137 -20.06 23.57 -4.08
CA GLU A 137 -21.20 23.10 -3.27
C GLU A 137 -20.99 21.69 -2.67
N LEU A 138 -19.88 21.04 -3.02
CA LEU A 138 -19.58 19.66 -2.62
C LEU A 138 -18.68 19.60 -1.39
N SER A 139 -18.83 18.56 -0.57
CA SER A 139 -17.85 18.20 0.45
C SER A 139 -16.55 17.67 -0.19
N GLY A 140 -15.46 17.58 0.61
CA GLY A 140 -14.18 17.04 0.12
C GLY A 140 -14.29 15.66 -0.52
N GLY A 141 -14.98 14.73 0.13
CA GLY A 141 -15.15 13.38 -0.41
C GLY A 141 -16.18 13.27 -1.52
N GLN A 142 -17.13 14.21 -1.62
CA GLN A 142 -17.99 14.31 -2.80
C GLN A 142 -17.16 14.75 -4.01
N ARG A 143 -16.31 15.78 -3.87
CA ARG A 143 -15.37 16.19 -4.93
C ARG A 143 -14.48 15.04 -5.38
N GLN A 144 -13.94 14.28 -4.44
CA GLN A 144 -13.14 13.11 -4.78
C GLN A 144 -13.92 12.08 -5.59
N ARG A 145 -15.15 11.76 -5.20
CA ARG A 145 -16.02 10.84 -5.94
C ARG A 145 -16.36 11.34 -7.34
N VAL A 146 -16.46 12.65 -7.55
CA VAL A 146 -16.57 13.26 -8.90
C VAL A 146 -15.29 12.99 -9.72
N ALA A 147 -14.11 13.12 -9.13
CA ALA A 147 -12.85 12.80 -9.81
C ALA A 147 -12.75 11.31 -10.15
N LEU A 148 -13.23 10.42 -9.27
CA LEU A 148 -13.34 8.99 -9.55
C LEU A 148 -14.29 8.72 -10.72
N ALA A 149 -15.49 9.31 -10.69
CA ALA A 149 -16.47 9.18 -11.77
C ALA A 149 -15.89 9.62 -13.12
N ARG A 150 -15.13 10.72 -13.14
CA ARG A 150 -14.43 11.20 -14.35
C ARG A 150 -13.41 10.18 -14.88
N CYS A 151 -12.72 9.44 -14.02
CA CYS A 151 -11.83 8.38 -14.49
C CYS A 151 -12.58 7.13 -14.97
N LEU A 152 -13.65 6.76 -14.28
CA LEU A 152 -14.48 5.59 -14.62
C LEU A 152 -15.14 5.72 -15.99
N ILE A 153 -15.73 6.88 -16.27
CA ILE A 153 -16.44 7.11 -17.53
C ILE A 153 -15.51 7.13 -18.75
N ALA A 154 -14.21 7.37 -18.53
CA ALA A 154 -13.22 7.29 -19.60
C ALA A 154 -12.98 5.84 -20.07
N GLU A 155 -13.46 4.82 -19.33
CA GLU A 155 -13.32 3.39 -19.66
C GLU A 155 -11.86 3.00 -20.00
N SER A 156 -10.90 3.60 -19.30
CA SER A 156 -9.49 3.25 -19.46
C SER A 156 -9.25 1.89 -18.80
N GLY A 157 -8.53 1.00 -19.50
CA GLY A 157 -8.15 -0.30 -18.95
C GLY A 157 -7.15 -0.22 -17.79
N ILE A 158 -6.60 0.97 -17.53
CA ILE A 158 -5.66 1.30 -16.46
C ILE A 158 -6.12 2.55 -15.72
N ILE A 159 -6.05 2.53 -14.39
CA ILE A 159 -6.33 3.69 -13.52
C ILE A 159 -5.18 3.87 -12.53
N LEU A 160 -4.67 5.10 -12.40
CA LEU A 160 -3.61 5.48 -11.48
C LEU A 160 -4.15 6.44 -10.43
N PHE A 161 -3.94 6.11 -9.15
CA PHE A 161 -4.33 6.95 -8.01
C PHE A 161 -3.08 7.45 -7.29
N ASP A 162 -2.94 8.78 -7.18
CA ASP A 162 -1.84 9.42 -6.45
C ASP A 162 -2.33 9.96 -5.10
N GLU A 163 -2.13 9.17 -4.04
CA GLU A 163 -2.55 9.47 -2.66
C GLU A 163 -3.99 10.01 -2.55
N PRO A 164 -5.00 9.31 -3.11
CA PRO A 164 -6.32 9.87 -3.26
C PRO A 164 -7.02 10.09 -1.91
N LEU A 165 -6.66 9.32 -0.88
CA LEU A 165 -7.25 9.42 0.47
C LEU A 165 -6.51 10.37 1.41
N ALA A 166 -5.46 11.03 0.91
CA ALA A 166 -4.73 12.02 1.70
C ALA A 166 -5.67 13.16 2.13
N ASN A 167 -5.51 13.63 3.36
CA ASN A 167 -6.28 14.73 3.96
C ASN A 167 -7.78 14.45 4.21
N LEU A 168 -8.22 13.19 4.13
CA LEU A 168 -9.57 12.79 4.53
C LEU A 168 -9.64 12.36 5.99
N ASP A 169 -10.76 12.68 6.64
CA ASP A 169 -11.11 12.14 7.94
C ASP A 169 -11.37 10.62 7.87
N MET A 170 -11.36 9.98 9.04
CA MET A 170 -11.45 8.52 9.16
C MET A 170 -12.76 7.94 8.59
N HIS A 171 -13.90 8.61 8.81
CA HIS A 171 -15.19 8.10 8.35
C HIS A 171 -15.29 8.15 6.83
N LEU A 172 -14.87 9.28 6.25
CA LEU A 172 -14.88 9.46 4.82
C LEU A 172 -13.86 8.55 4.13
N ARG A 173 -12.70 8.35 4.73
CA ARG A 173 -11.68 7.41 4.25
C ARG A 173 -12.22 5.99 4.14
N ALA A 174 -12.89 5.49 5.19
CA ALA A 174 -13.47 4.14 5.17
C ALA A 174 -14.50 3.97 4.04
N ALA A 175 -15.40 4.94 3.87
CA ALA A 175 -16.39 4.92 2.79
C ALA A 175 -15.74 4.91 1.40
N MET A 176 -14.62 5.64 1.24
CA MET A 176 -13.90 5.69 -0.03
C MET A 176 -13.11 4.40 -0.32
N VAL A 177 -12.54 3.75 0.70
CA VAL A 177 -11.93 2.42 0.58
C VAL A 177 -12.93 1.43 0.00
N ASP A 178 -14.16 1.40 0.51
CA ASP A 178 -15.21 0.52 0.00
C ASP A 178 -15.63 0.89 -1.44
N ALA A 179 -15.72 2.19 -1.74
CA ALA A 179 -15.99 2.65 -3.10
C ALA A 179 -14.91 2.19 -4.10
N PHE A 180 -13.63 2.24 -3.71
CA PHE A 180 -12.53 1.76 -4.55
C PHE A 180 -12.61 0.25 -4.83
N ARG A 181 -12.93 -0.56 -3.82
CA ARG A 181 -13.13 -2.01 -4.00
C ARG A 181 -14.29 -2.29 -4.93
N GLU A 182 -15.41 -1.60 -4.76
CA GLU A 182 -16.58 -1.80 -5.61
C GLU A 182 -16.30 -1.39 -7.07
N ILE A 183 -15.58 -0.28 -7.27
CA ILE A 183 -15.11 0.16 -8.57
C ILE A 183 -14.23 -0.89 -9.23
N HIS A 184 -13.22 -1.39 -8.52
CA HIS A 184 -12.31 -2.40 -9.05
C HIS A 184 -13.06 -3.68 -9.41
N ARG A 185 -13.95 -4.15 -8.53
CA ARG A 185 -14.79 -5.33 -8.73
C ARG A 185 -15.71 -5.21 -9.95
N ARG A 186 -16.29 -4.03 -10.20
CA ARG A 186 -17.19 -3.81 -11.35
C ARG A 186 -16.46 -3.63 -12.67
N THR A 187 -15.29 -2.99 -12.66
CA THR A 187 -14.59 -2.59 -13.88
C THR A 187 -13.53 -3.59 -14.32
N GLY A 188 -12.92 -4.32 -13.39
CA GLY A 188 -11.77 -5.18 -13.65
C GLY A 188 -10.54 -4.40 -14.13
N ALA A 189 -10.50 -3.07 -13.97
CA ALA A 189 -9.40 -2.25 -14.45
C ALA A 189 -8.09 -2.59 -13.72
N THR A 190 -6.96 -2.46 -14.42
CA THR A 190 -5.63 -2.53 -13.77
C THR A 190 -5.42 -1.24 -12.97
N ILE A 191 -5.33 -1.35 -11.64
CA ILE A 191 -5.21 -0.20 -10.74
C ILE A 191 -3.80 -0.13 -10.13
N VAL A 192 -3.19 1.05 -10.22
CA VAL A 192 -1.99 1.40 -9.44
C VAL A 192 -2.38 2.45 -8.41
N TYR A 193 -2.21 2.13 -7.14
CA TYR A 193 -2.63 2.97 -6.03
C TYR A 193 -1.42 3.39 -5.19
N VAL A 194 -1.08 4.68 -5.18
CA VAL A 194 0.00 5.22 -4.37
C VAL A 194 -0.54 5.63 -3.01
N THR A 195 0.09 5.14 -1.93
CA THR A 195 -0.21 5.58 -0.57
C THR A 195 1.00 5.47 0.34
N HIS A 196 0.98 6.21 1.43
CA HIS A 196 1.87 6.03 2.57
C HIS A 196 1.17 5.32 3.74
N ASP A 197 -0.13 5.07 3.64
CA ASP A 197 -0.94 4.42 4.66
C ASP A 197 -0.96 2.91 4.43
N GLN A 198 -0.48 2.18 5.44
CA GLN A 198 -0.36 0.74 5.38
C GLN A 198 -1.71 0.04 5.48
N ALA A 199 -2.65 0.58 6.26
CA ALA A 199 -3.97 0.00 6.42
C ALA A 199 -4.73 0.05 5.09
N GLU A 200 -4.59 1.16 4.34
CA GLU A 200 -5.15 1.27 2.99
C GLU A 200 -4.56 0.22 2.05
N ALA A 201 -3.23 0.14 1.97
CA ALA A 201 -2.55 -0.79 1.07
C ALA A 201 -2.91 -2.26 1.37
N LEU A 202 -2.93 -2.62 2.65
CA LEU A 202 -3.26 -3.99 3.09
C LEU A 202 -4.75 -4.33 2.92
N ALA A 203 -5.63 -3.34 2.97
CA ALA A 203 -7.07 -3.53 2.81
C ALA A 203 -7.51 -3.56 1.34
N LEU A 204 -6.93 -2.74 0.47
CA LEU A 204 -7.40 -2.54 -0.89
C LEU A 204 -6.76 -3.48 -1.91
N ALA A 205 -5.47 -3.75 -1.77
CA ALA A 205 -4.69 -4.26 -2.87
C ALA A 205 -4.66 -5.79 -2.94
N ASP A 206 -4.66 -6.33 -4.16
CA ASP A 206 -4.29 -7.72 -4.42
C ASP A 206 -2.78 -7.94 -4.20
N ARG A 207 -2.00 -6.89 -4.47
CA ARG A 207 -0.53 -6.88 -4.35
C ARG A 207 -0.04 -5.57 -3.75
N VAL A 208 0.94 -5.63 -2.87
CA VAL A 208 1.59 -4.46 -2.28
C VAL A 208 3.06 -4.49 -2.68
N ALA A 209 3.52 -3.38 -3.28
CA ALA A 209 4.92 -3.13 -3.62
C ALA A 209 5.49 -2.11 -2.64
N VAL A 210 6.32 -2.58 -1.72
CA VAL A 210 6.98 -1.77 -0.70
C VAL A 210 8.23 -1.13 -1.31
N MET A 211 8.31 0.20 -1.25
CA MET A 211 9.41 0.99 -1.79
C MET A 211 10.13 1.76 -0.70
N SER A 212 11.44 1.92 -0.83
CA SER A 212 12.25 2.77 0.04
C SER A 212 13.44 3.31 -0.73
N LYS A 213 13.75 4.61 -0.55
CA LYS A 213 14.90 5.28 -1.16
C LYS A 213 15.03 5.02 -2.68
N GLY A 214 13.92 5.05 -3.40
CA GLY A 214 13.88 4.84 -4.85
C GLY A 214 14.02 3.38 -5.31
N ARG A 215 14.07 2.41 -4.39
CA ARG A 215 14.17 0.98 -4.68
C ARG A 215 12.90 0.23 -4.29
N LEU A 216 12.62 -0.85 -5.00
CA LEU A 216 11.61 -1.84 -4.62
C LEU A 216 12.23 -2.81 -3.60
N LEU A 217 11.62 -2.94 -2.43
CA LEU A 217 12.07 -3.87 -1.39
C LEU A 217 11.36 -5.22 -1.51
N GLN A 218 10.04 -5.22 -1.67
CA GLN A 218 9.24 -6.43 -1.80
C GLN A 218 7.95 -6.14 -2.55
N ALA A 219 7.51 -7.07 -3.41
CA ALA A 219 6.21 -7.00 -4.09
C ALA A 219 5.47 -8.34 -3.97
N ALA A 220 4.47 -8.40 -3.11
CA ALA A 220 3.75 -9.64 -2.80
C ALA A 220 2.29 -9.35 -2.37
N PRO A 221 1.42 -10.37 -2.25
CA PRO A 221 0.10 -10.18 -1.66
C PRO A 221 0.18 -9.59 -0.24
N PRO A 222 -0.80 -8.78 0.20
CA PRO A 222 -0.79 -8.12 1.52
C PRO A 222 -0.43 -9.03 2.70
N ARG A 223 -1.02 -10.24 2.73
CA ARG A 223 -0.78 -11.22 3.80
C ARG A 223 0.68 -11.67 3.86
N GLU A 224 1.34 -11.77 2.71
CA GLU A 224 2.75 -12.17 2.62
C GLU A 224 3.66 -11.03 3.06
N ILE A 225 3.42 -9.79 2.60
CA ILE A 225 4.15 -8.60 3.07
C ILE A 225 4.07 -8.48 4.59
N TYR A 226 2.89 -8.73 5.17
CA TYR A 226 2.68 -8.61 6.61
C TYR A 226 3.30 -9.78 7.41
N ARG A 227 3.08 -11.02 6.98
CA ARG A 227 3.47 -12.23 7.74
C ARG A 227 4.88 -12.75 7.46
N SER A 228 5.41 -12.45 6.28
CA SER A 228 6.69 -12.96 5.79
C SER A 228 7.46 -11.85 5.04
N PRO A 229 7.77 -10.72 5.72
CA PRO A 229 8.54 -9.66 5.11
C PRO A 229 9.92 -10.17 4.67
N ALA A 230 10.37 -9.70 3.51
CA ALA A 230 11.60 -10.17 2.85
C ALA A 230 12.87 -9.69 3.56
N ASP A 231 12.81 -8.58 4.30
CA ASP A 231 13.94 -8.04 5.05
C ASP A 231 13.48 -7.26 6.29
N ALA A 232 14.44 -6.80 7.09
CA ALA A 232 14.17 -6.04 8.30
C ALA A 232 13.57 -4.65 8.03
N ALA A 233 13.83 -4.05 6.87
CA ALA A 233 13.26 -2.76 6.50
C ALA A 233 11.76 -2.89 6.20
N VAL A 234 11.34 -3.92 5.47
CA VAL A 234 9.91 -4.22 5.25
C VAL A 234 9.24 -4.63 6.56
N ALA A 235 9.91 -5.48 7.37
CA ALA A 235 9.37 -5.93 8.65
C ALA A 235 9.14 -4.78 9.64
N GLY A 236 10.07 -3.82 9.70
CA GLY A 236 9.97 -2.64 10.56
C GLY A 236 9.06 -1.56 10.00
N PHE A 237 8.80 -1.56 8.69
CA PHE A 237 7.93 -0.57 8.04
C PHE A 237 6.46 -1.00 8.03
N VAL A 238 6.14 -2.27 7.76
CA VAL A 238 4.76 -2.75 7.61
C VAL A 238 4.26 -3.44 8.88
N GLY A 239 3.19 -2.91 9.46
CA GLY A 239 2.51 -3.43 10.64
C GLY A 239 3.25 -3.15 11.95
N ARG A 240 2.52 -3.25 13.07
CA ARG A 240 3.12 -3.25 14.42
C ARG A 240 3.90 -4.55 14.63
N GLY A 241 4.99 -4.51 15.38
CA GLY A 241 5.79 -5.69 15.68
C GLY A 241 7.12 -5.37 16.31
N SER A 242 7.77 -6.42 16.81
CA SER A 242 9.06 -6.37 17.46
C SER A 242 10.06 -7.21 16.67
N LEU A 243 11.20 -6.61 16.34
CA LEU A 243 12.35 -7.33 15.79
C LEU A 243 13.31 -7.64 16.93
N VAL A 244 13.37 -8.91 17.31
CA VAL A 244 14.20 -9.41 18.41
C VAL A 244 15.37 -10.23 17.85
N SER A 245 16.51 -10.20 18.53
CA SER A 245 17.64 -11.07 18.19
C SER A 245 17.45 -12.43 18.85
N GLY A 246 17.78 -13.49 18.12
CA GLY A 246 17.85 -14.85 18.65
C GLY A 246 18.94 -15.65 17.95
N ASN A 247 19.12 -16.90 18.37
CA ASN A 247 20.05 -17.84 17.75
C ASN A 247 19.31 -19.07 17.24
N THR A 248 19.58 -19.47 16.01
CA THR A 248 19.03 -20.73 15.49
C THR A 248 19.75 -21.91 16.12
N VAL A 249 18.99 -22.77 16.80
CA VAL A 249 19.50 -23.97 17.50
C VAL A 249 19.02 -25.27 16.87
N GLY A 250 18.19 -25.20 15.84
CA GLY A 250 17.72 -26.35 15.09
C GLY A 250 16.78 -25.97 13.97
N HIS A 251 16.43 -26.95 13.14
CA HIS A 251 15.52 -26.78 12.01
C HIS A 251 14.41 -27.81 12.03
N SER A 252 13.27 -27.41 11.51
CA SER A 252 12.14 -28.24 11.08
C SER A 252 11.83 -27.87 9.61
N ASP A 253 10.96 -28.59 8.92
CA ASP A 253 10.78 -28.46 7.46
C ASP A 253 10.63 -27.01 6.96
N LYS A 254 9.64 -26.27 7.47
CA LYS A 254 9.35 -24.86 7.10
C LYS A 254 9.54 -23.90 8.26
N ALA A 255 10.38 -24.28 9.23
CA ALA A 255 10.56 -23.55 10.46
C ALA A 255 11.96 -23.76 11.04
N SER A 256 12.39 -22.82 11.87
CA SER A 256 13.62 -22.92 12.65
C SER A 256 13.28 -22.86 14.14
N ILE A 257 14.04 -23.59 14.94
CA ILE A 257 13.97 -23.52 16.40
C ILE A 257 14.93 -22.41 16.81
N ILE A 258 14.38 -21.34 17.37
CA ILE A 258 15.14 -20.16 17.76
C ILE A 258 15.20 -20.09 19.28
N ASP A 259 16.40 -19.90 19.81
CA ASP A 259 16.62 -19.53 21.20
C ASP A 259 16.65 -18.00 21.33
N ILE A 260 15.77 -17.47 22.18
CA ILE A 260 15.71 -16.05 22.54
C ILE A 260 15.83 -15.97 24.05
N ALA A 261 16.97 -15.48 24.54
CA ALA A 261 17.27 -15.37 25.97
C ALA A 261 17.05 -16.67 26.76
N GLY A 262 17.43 -17.83 26.19
CA GLY A 262 17.30 -19.14 26.82
C GLY A 262 15.91 -19.79 26.69
N HIS A 263 14.97 -19.13 26.02
CA HIS A 263 13.66 -19.69 25.70
C HIS A 263 13.61 -20.10 24.23
N ARG A 264 13.26 -21.37 23.97
CA ARG A 264 13.18 -21.92 22.62
C ARG A 264 11.77 -21.81 22.08
N LEU A 265 11.65 -21.24 20.89
CA LEU A 265 10.40 -21.17 20.14
C LEU A 265 10.57 -21.66 18.72
N THR A 266 9.46 -22.06 18.10
CA THR A 266 9.43 -22.40 16.67
C THR A 266 9.04 -21.16 15.89
N ALA A 267 9.88 -20.74 14.95
CA ALA A 267 9.60 -19.63 14.05
C ALA A 267 9.55 -20.12 12.61
N ARG A 268 8.58 -19.64 11.83
CA ARG A 268 8.55 -19.86 10.39
C ARG A 268 9.82 -19.29 9.77
N SER A 269 10.40 -20.00 8.80
CA SER A 269 11.55 -19.55 8.03
C SER A 269 11.46 -20.07 6.61
N GLN A 270 11.90 -19.27 5.62
CA GLN A 270 12.03 -19.73 4.24
C GLN A 270 13.26 -20.62 4.07
N ASP A 271 14.36 -20.24 4.72
CA ASP A 271 15.63 -20.95 4.68
C ASP A 271 15.91 -21.71 5.98
N LYS A 272 17.12 -22.30 6.04
CA LYS A 272 17.72 -22.90 7.23
C LYS A 272 18.87 -22.01 7.74
N PRO A 273 18.58 -20.84 8.34
CA PRO A 273 19.60 -19.90 8.77
C PRO A 273 20.39 -20.45 9.95
N ALA A 274 21.71 -20.31 9.94
CA ALA A 274 22.56 -20.73 11.05
C ALA A 274 22.99 -19.53 11.92
N GLY A 275 23.13 -19.73 13.22
CA GLY A 275 23.65 -18.71 14.14
C GLY A 275 22.66 -17.59 14.45
N ALA A 276 23.16 -16.36 14.57
CA ALA A 276 22.38 -15.20 14.98
C ALA A 276 21.38 -14.77 13.90
N VAL A 277 20.13 -14.56 14.30
CA VAL A 277 19.02 -14.18 13.41
C VAL A 277 18.17 -13.08 14.02
N LYS A 278 17.40 -12.40 13.17
CA LYS A 278 16.31 -11.49 13.59
C LYS A 278 14.98 -12.21 13.47
N VAL A 279 14.18 -12.15 14.53
CA VAL A 279 12.84 -12.72 14.57
C VAL A 279 11.82 -11.59 14.69
N LEU A 280 10.85 -11.59 13.79
CA LEU A 280 9.69 -10.74 13.85
C LEU A 280 8.61 -11.41 14.70
N LEU A 281 8.18 -10.68 15.72
CA LEU A 281 7.08 -11.05 16.61
C LEU A 281 5.98 -10.00 16.50
N ARG A 282 4.79 -10.41 16.07
CA ARG A 282 3.62 -9.53 15.91
C ARG A 282 2.80 -9.50 17.20
N PRO A 283 2.20 -8.36 17.61
CA PRO A 283 1.46 -8.28 18.86
C PRO A 283 0.33 -9.30 18.99
N GLU A 284 -0.39 -9.57 17.90
CA GLU A 284 -1.47 -10.57 17.86
C GLU A 284 -1.00 -12.03 17.96
N ALA A 285 0.30 -12.28 17.81
CA ALA A 285 0.93 -13.58 18.01
C ALA A 285 1.52 -13.73 19.42
N LEU A 286 1.38 -12.72 20.27
CA LEU A 286 1.93 -12.68 21.61
C LEU A 286 0.80 -12.55 22.63
N ARG A 287 0.88 -13.32 23.72
CA ARG A 287 -0.07 -13.23 24.84
C ARG A 287 0.64 -13.39 26.17
N ILE A 288 0.14 -12.69 27.18
CA ILE A 288 0.58 -12.92 28.56
C ILE A 288 0.13 -14.33 28.99
N ALA A 289 1.06 -15.07 29.59
CA ALA A 289 0.84 -16.45 30.00
C ALA A 289 1.63 -16.78 31.27
N ALA A 290 1.40 -17.97 31.83
CA ALA A 290 2.15 -18.48 32.98
C ALA A 290 3.60 -18.82 32.61
N GLU A 291 3.81 -19.28 31.37
CA GLU A 291 5.11 -19.69 30.81
C GLU A 291 5.35 -19.02 29.45
N GLY A 292 6.62 -18.88 29.07
CA GLY A 292 7.02 -18.26 27.80
C GLY A 292 8.29 -17.44 27.94
N LEU A 293 8.45 -16.46 27.05
CA LEU A 293 9.55 -15.50 27.10
C LEU A 293 9.44 -14.64 28.36
N PRO A 294 10.44 -14.66 29.27
CA PRO A 294 10.42 -13.80 30.45
C PRO A 294 10.65 -12.35 30.04
N ALA A 295 9.80 -11.45 30.53
CA ALA A 295 9.87 -10.04 30.22
C ALA A 295 9.44 -9.16 31.40
N THR A 296 9.84 -7.89 31.37
CA THR A 296 9.45 -6.89 32.37
C THR A 296 8.66 -5.77 31.72
N VAL A 297 7.54 -5.37 32.31
CA VAL A 297 6.68 -4.30 31.81
C VAL A 297 7.40 -2.96 31.92
N LEU A 298 7.54 -2.27 30.79
CA LEU A 298 8.13 -0.92 30.72
C LEU A 298 7.05 0.16 30.70
N ASP A 299 5.95 -0.10 29.98
CA ASP A 299 4.85 0.83 29.81
C ASP A 299 3.57 0.08 29.43
N SER A 300 2.40 0.63 29.78
CA SER A 300 1.08 0.10 29.49
C SER A 300 0.13 1.24 29.14
N VAL A 301 -0.25 1.34 27.87
CA VAL A 301 -1.08 2.43 27.34
C VAL A 301 -2.43 1.90 26.88
N TYR A 302 -3.52 2.45 27.43
CA TYR A 302 -4.87 2.10 26.99
C TYR A 302 -5.15 2.62 25.57
N ARG A 303 -5.51 1.72 24.64
CA ARG A 303 -5.79 2.02 23.23
C ARG A 303 -7.24 1.75 22.84
N GLY A 304 -8.15 1.62 23.81
CA GLY A 304 -9.56 1.29 23.57
C GLY A 304 -9.85 -0.17 23.92
N PRO A 305 -9.87 -1.11 22.95
CA PRO A 305 -10.19 -2.50 23.28
C PRO A 305 -9.07 -3.24 24.04
N VAL A 306 -7.84 -2.71 24.03
CA VAL A 306 -6.66 -3.34 24.62
C VAL A 306 -5.72 -2.29 25.25
N HIS A 307 -4.86 -2.75 26.14
CA HIS A 307 -3.65 -2.09 26.56
C HIS A 307 -2.50 -2.49 25.63
N GLU A 308 -1.90 -1.52 24.97
CA GLU A 308 -0.62 -1.68 24.28
C GLU A 308 0.49 -1.68 25.34
N VAL A 309 1.17 -2.81 25.51
CA VAL A 309 2.17 -3.01 26.54
C VAL A 309 3.54 -3.20 25.90
N ARG A 310 4.49 -2.37 26.32
CA ARG A 310 5.89 -2.50 25.93
C ARG A 310 6.65 -3.27 27.01
N LEU A 311 7.34 -4.32 26.61
CA LEU A 311 8.06 -5.21 27.52
C LEU A 311 9.57 -5.18 27.20
N ALA A 312 10.41 -5.22 28.22
CA ALA A 312 11.85 -5.49 28.09
C ALA A 312 12.10 -7.00 28.21
N LEU A 313 12.88 -7.56 27.27
CA LEU A 313 13.44 -8.89 27.44
C LEU A 313 14.67 -8.86 28.36
N ALA A 314 15.13 -10.03 28.81
CA ALA A 314 16.31 -10.15 29.66
C ALA A 314 17.59 -9.61 29.01
N GLU A 315 17.70 -9.71 27.68
CA GLU A 315 18.81 -9.11 26.94
C GLU A 315 18.61 -7.59 26.77
N PRO A 316 19.63 -6.77 27.11
CA PRO A 316 19.55 -5.32 27.00
C PRO A 316 19.19 -4.84 25.59
N GLY A 317 18.28 -3.87 25.50
CA GLY A 317 17.87 -3.22 24.25
C GLY A 317 16.86 -4.00 23.40
N GLN A 318 16.44 -5.19 23.84
CA GLN A 318 15.39 -5.95 23.17
C GLN A 318 14.02 -5.69 23.80
N HIS A 319 13.02 -5.37 22.96
CA HIS A 319 11.68 -5.02 23.41
C HIS A 319 10.60 -5.80 22.66
N LEU A 320 9.53 -6.17 23.37
CA LEU A 320 8.31 -6.72 22.79
C LEU A 320 7.16 -5.71 22.86
N LEU A 321 6.26 -5.78 21.89
CA LEU A 321 4.97 -5.11 21.90
C LEU A 321 3.87 -6.16 21.96
N VAL A 322 3.07 -6.12 23.02
CA VAL A 322 1.96 -7.04 23.29
C VAL A 322 0.68 -6.24 23.47
N ASP A 323 -0.43 -6.76 22.96
CA ASP A 323 -1.76 -6.26 23.31
C ASP A 323 -2.33 -7.11 24.46
N SER A 324 -2.69 -6.46 25.57
CA SER A 324 -3.25 -7.08 26.77
C SER A 324 -4.68 -6.59 27.00
N ALA A 325 -5.58 -7.47 27.45
CA ALA A 325 -6.93 -7.06 27.83
C ALA A 325 -6.94 -6.22 29.13
N GLU A 326 -5.94 -6.44 30.00
CA GLU A 326 -5.83 -5.79 31.30
C GLU A 326 -4.61 -4.86 31.36
N ALA A 327 -4.70 -3.83 32.19
CA ALA A 327 -3.58 -2.97 32.53
C ALA A 327 -2.51 -3.77 33.29
N LEU A 328 -1.24 -3.56 32.94
CA LEU A 328 -0.11 -4.17 33.63
C LEU A 328 0.74 -3.10 34.31
N ALA A 329 1.22 -3.38 35.51
CA ALA A 329 2.00 -2.43 36.28
C ALA A 329 3.43 -2.32 35.73
N VAL A 330 3.95 -1.11 35.60
CA VAL A 330 5.36 -0.88 35.24
C VAL A 330 6.27 -1.57 36.26
N GLY A 331 7.27 -2.32 35.77
CA GLY A 331 8.17 -3.15 36.59
C GLY A 331 7.65 -4.54 36.91
N GLN A 332 6.39 -4.86 36.59
CA GLN A 332 5.84 -6.22 36.73
C GLN A 332 6.61 -7.19 35.82
N ARG A 333 6.96 -8.36 36.37
CA ARG A 333 7.52 -9.48 35.60
C ARG A 333 6.39 -10.34 35.04
N VAL A 334 6.48 -10.68 33.76
CA VAL A 334 5.50 -11.46 33.03
C VAL A 334 6.19 -12.50 32.14
N HIS A 335 5.45 -13.51 31.71
CA HIS A 335 5.87 -14.40 30.63
C HIS A 335 4.98 -14.18 29.41
N VAL A 336 5.60 -14.24 28.22
CA VAL A 336 4.92 -14.05 26.95
C VAL A 336 4.96 -15.35 26.15
N ALA A 337 3.78 -15.95 25.94
CA ALA A 337 3.64 -17.06 25.02
C ALA A 337 3.61 -16.55 23.57
N VAL A 338 4.30 -17.26 22.69
CA VAL A 338 4.44 -16.91 21.27
C VAL A 338 3.73 -17.97 20.42
N SER A 339 2.71 -17.58 19.65
CA SER A 339 1.97 -18.50 18.77
C SER A 339 2.42 -18.47 17.31
N ASP A 340 3.03 -17.38 16.86
CA ASP A 340 3.62 -17.23 15.53
C ASP A 340 4.86 -16.35 15.61
N ALA A 341 5.87 -16.69 14.81
CA ALA A 341 7.12 -15.96 14.72
C ALA A 341 7.69 -16.14 13.31
N TRP A 342 8.39 -15.12 12.80
CA TRP A 342 9.02 -15.16 11.48
C TRP A 342 10.50 -14.85 11.57
N VAL A 343 11.36 -15.73 11.09
CA VAL A 343 12.78 -15.42 10.91
C VAL A 343 12.92 -14.53 9.70
N VAL A 344 13.34 -13.29 9.92
CA VAL A 344 13.52 -12.31 8.85
C VAL A 344 14.79 -12.65 8.07
N PRO A 345 14.71 -12.80 6.73
CA PRO A 345 15.90 -13.03 5.93
C PRO A 345 16.92 -11.90 6.07
N SER A 346 18.20 -12.27 6.01
CA SER A 346 19.28 -11.29 5.88
C SER A 346 19.31 -10.79 4.44
N ALA A 347 19.15 -9.48 4.26
CA ALA A 347 19.30 -8.82 2.95
C ALA A 347 20.73 -8.88 2.43
#